data_AF-A0A177CTF3-F1
#
_entry.id   AF-A0A177CTF3-F1
#
_cell.length_a   1.000
_cell.length_b   1.000
_cell.length_c   1.000
_cell.angle_alpha   90.00
_cell.angle_beta   90.00
_cell.angle_gamma   90.00
#
_symmetry.space_group_name_H-M   'P 1'
#
loop_
_entity.id
_entity.type
_entity.pdbx_description
1 polymer ?
#
loop_
_entity_poly.entity_id
_entity_poly.type
_entity_poly.pdbx_seq_one_letter_code
_entity_poly.pdbx_strand_id
1 'polypeptide(L)'
;MPSRCDLLGNNHAPVRTNKSGTLRQTRLIIIETPSLHTMLPEERFNLVAGLESRHKFIRNAVAIHLGEDIDDDSENDGSPLNWKIHLSPEGAERTLFNQHLHFTDARSFSIAPSSKITLGDLHDELRLPPELQLRVIDFCSDDRMTLLQLMQTSSFLRAEASKIFFSDPHTYYSVDASWLLTGGQPGHIDYSMSFLRLVQNIEIDYGVDADSIISPRAGDWWFPQVRDAAAERLWKVMKEKFPNVKRVVLYQTSARHSMYHRPAQHSRHQENISPWLRRLLESCPPGIDAAVFIAVAHGSPVFRRGRIRANNSPMHIERALYRISNKGEMKKVAPRRPYRTVLIPMRVFSGPVGHFEKVKYLDGRIECQRRGLGLTMIEAIDQYDFAHNDFFGPSSCPMRYCNERFTQSGQWALHAALEHVNDLIPGRQFEGWPPELRQKLASRNVELLQMKQRNDFSLKRIQQEWDEATEDERMKIKKAWMEQLGTDPNWDTGVPAAESPLWRRFESWMRERMRAREASEVLRRDTGECAPTCPCRRETAWKRFKGWMQSWWTRN
;
A
#
# COMPACT_ATOMS: atom_id res chain seq x y z
N MET A 1 -57.80 26.71 11.68
CA MET A 1 -58.85 27.70 11.38
C MET A 1 -59.36 28.26 12.70
N PRO A 2 -59.73 29.55 12.80
CA PRO A 2 -59.30 30.75 12.05
C PRO A 2 -58.50 31.67 13.03
N SER A 3 -58.07 32.91 12.79
CA SER A 3 -58.44 33.97 11.85
C SER A 3 -57.35 35.05 11.86
N ARG A 4 -57.24 35.76 10.73
CA ARG A 4 -56.52 37.02 10.45
C ARG A 4 -56.70 38.12 11.49
N CYS A 5 -55.73 39.05 11.55
CA CYS A 5 -55.96 40.48 11.25
C CYS A 5 -54.63 41.21 10.96
N ASP A 6 -54.57 41.84 9.78
CA ASP A 6 -53.60 42.86 9.37
C ASP A 6 -53.81 44.18 10.12
N LEU A 7 -52.81 45.07 10.18
CA LEU A 7 -52.96 46.54 10.09
C LEU A 7 -51.60 47.25 9.94
N LEU A 8 -51.34 47.70 8.71
CA LEU A 8 -50.87 49.03 8.23
C LEU A 8 -49.78 49.84 8.95
N GLY A 9 -48.84 50.35 8.14
CA GLY A 9 -48.00 51.52 8.45
C GLY A 9 -47.04 51.91 7.32
N ASN A 10 -47.55 52.63 6.31
CA ASN A 10 -46.79 53.22 5.19
C ASN A 10 -45.81 54.33 5.64
N ASN A 11 -44.66 54.47 4.96
CA ASN A 11 -44.15 55.77 4.52
C ASN A 11 -43.16 55.64 3.33
N HIS A 12 -43.52 56.33 2.24
CA HIS A 12 -42.72 56.75 1.07
C HIS A 12 -41.54 57.65 1.52
N ALA A 13 -40.42 57.92 0.83
CA ALA A 13 -39.86 57.85 -0.55
C ALA A 13 -38.35 58.29 -0.40
N PRO A 14 -37.48 58.51 -1.42
CA PRO A 14 -37.72 58.57 -2.86
C PRO A 14 -36.72 57.82 -3.78
N VAL A 15 -37.17 57.80 -5.03
CA VAL A 15 -36.59 57.33 -6.28
C VAL A 15 -35.24 57.99 -6.60
N ARG A 16 -34.26 57.18 -7.03
CA ARG A 16 -33.20 57.61 -7.95
C ARG A 16 -33.15 56.67 -9.15
N THR A 17 -33.32 57.27 -10.32
CA THR A 17 -33.14 56.70 -11.65
C THR A 17 -31.64 56.56 -11.96
N ASN A 18 -31.22 55.42 -12.53
CA ASN A 18 -30.59 55.44 -13.85
C ASN A 18 -30.25 54.06 -14.40
N LYS A 19 -30.52 53.99 -15.70
CA LYS A 19 -30.14 53.03 -16.74
C LYS A 19 -28.69 52.53 -16.62
N SER A 20 -28.49 51.23 -16.78
CA SER A 20 -27.58 50.69 -17.79
C SER A 20 -27.82 49.19 -17.94
N GLY A 21 -28.22 48.81 -19.15
CA GLY A 21 -28.23 47.42 -19.56
C GLY A 21 -26.80 46.92 -19.60
N THR A 22 -26.57 45.77 -18.99
CA THR A 22 -25.37 44.96 -19.23
C THR A 22 -25.84 43.57 -19.61
N LEU A 23 -25.66 43.25 -20.89
CA LEU A 23 -25.56 41.89 -21.40
C LEU A 23 -24.70 41.09 -20.41
N ARG A 24 -25.31 40.15 -19.68
CA ARG A 24 -24.54 39.12 -18.99
C ARG A 24 -23.94 38.22 -20.06
N GLN A 25 -22.73 38.56 -20.44
CA GLN A 25 -21.76 37.67 -21.06
C GLN A 25 -21.66 36.46 -20.13
N THR A 26 -22.32 35.36 -20.51
CA THR A 26 -22.18 34.08 -19.83
C THR A 26 -20.73 33.66 -20.03
N ARG A 27 -19.87 33.99 -19.05
CA ARG A 27 -18.58 33.33 -18.89
C ARG A 27 -18.87 31.85 -18.80
N LEU A 28 -18.44 31.11 -19.81
CA LEU A 28 -18.24 29.68 -19.74
C LEU A 28 -17.25 29.43 -18.60
N ILE A 29 -17.76 29.25 -17.37
CA ILE A 29 -16.96 28.66 -16.30
C ILE A 29 -16.89 27.19 -16.69
N ILE A 30 -15.81 26.83 -17.39
CA ILE A 30 -15.34 25.46 -17.42
C ILE A 30 -15.05 25.14 -15.95
N ILE A 31 -15.99 24.45 -15.29
CA ILE A 31 -15.72 23.85 -13.99
C ILE A 31 -14.79 22.69 -14.29
N GLU A 32 -13.50 23.00 -14.28
CA GLU A 32 -12.43 22.04 -14.05
C GLU A 32 -12.86 21.19 -12.85
N THR A 33 -12.81 19.87 -13.02
CA THR A 33 -12.65 18.96 -11.88
C THR A 33 -11.53 19.52 -11.01
N PRO A 34 -11.64 19.51 -9.66
CA PRO A 34 -10.62 20.11 -8.82
C PRO A 34 -9.24 19.63 -9.28
N SER A 35 -8.45 20.61 -9.72
CA SER A 35 -7.10 20.40 -10.21
C SER A 35 -6.28 19.65 -9.16
N LEU A 36 -5.34 18.82 -9.62
CA LEU A 36 -4.31 18.12 -8.84
C LEU A 36 -3.53 19.02 -7.85
N HIS A 37 -3.70 20.35 -7.92
CA HIS A 37 -3.20 21.34 -6.96
C HIS A 37 -3.90 21.38 -5.59
N THR A 38 -4.98 20.61 -5.35
CA THR A 38 -5.61 20.54 -4.01
C THR A 38 -5.17 19.36 -3.15
N MET A 39 -4.30 18.48 -3.63
CA MET A 39 -3.65 17.49 -2.75
C MET A 39 -2.57 18.19 -1.92
N LEU A 40 -2.51 17.89 -0.62
CA LEU A 40 -1.46 18.43 0.24
C LEU A 40 -0.10 17.93 -0.30
N PRO A 41 0.94 18.80 -0.37
CA PRO A 41 2.27 18.41 -0.83
C PRO A 41 2.80 17.12 -0.17
N GLU A 42 2.43 16.91 1.09
CA GLU A 42 2.76 15.75 1.92
C GLU A 42 2.37 14.37 1.32
N GLU A 43 1.35 14.31 0.45
CA GLU A 43 0.95 13.05 -0.23
C GLU A 43 1.87 12.70 -1.40
N ARG A 44 2.48 13.71 -2.04
CA ARG A 44 3.47 13.53 -3.11
C ARG A 44 4.82 13.07 -2.54
N PHE A 45 5.20 13.60 -1.37
CA PHE A 45 6.47 13.30 -0.71
C PHE A 45 6.58 11.90 -0.08
N ASN A 46 5.47 11.33 0.46
CA ASN A 46 5.51 9.97 1.04
C ASN A 46 5.79 8.89 0.00
N LEU A 47 5.36 9.13 -1.25
CA LEU A 47 5.62 8.20 -2.33
C LEU A 47 7.10 8.17 -2.67
N VAL A 48 7.79 9.32 -2.68
CA VAL A 48 9.21 9.45 -3.04
C VAL A 48 10.13 8.79 -2.03
N ALA A 49 9.88 8.99 -0.73
CA ALA A 49 10.60 8.23 0.29
C ALA A 49 10.43 6.71 0.05
N GLY A 50 9.24 6.31 -0.44
CA GLY A 50 8.89 5.01 -1.03
C GLY A 50 9.93 4.48 -2.01
N LEU A 51 10.23 5.35 -2.98
CA LEU A 51 10.93 5.09 -4.24
C LEU A 51 12.45 5.15 -4.14
N GLU A 52 12.98 6.11 -3.37
CA GLU A 52 14.42 6.29 -3.14
C GLU A 52 15.10 5.02 -2.61
N SER A 53 14.36 4.20 -1.86
CA SER A 53 14.98 3.06 -1.16
C SER A 53 15.13 1.78 -2.00
N ARG A 54 14.48 1.61 -3.17
CA ARG A 54 14.20 0.24 -3.66
C ARG A 54 14.20 -0.05 -5.15
N HIS A 55 13.82 0.87 -6.03
CA HIS A 55 14.06 0.58 -7.45
C HIS A 55 15.55 0.76 -7.70
N LYS A 56 16.28 -0.29 -8.12
CA LYS A 56 17.72 -0.22 -8.51
C LYS A 56 17.98 1.06 -9.32
N PHE A 57 17.01 1.40 -10.16
CA PHE A 57 16.96 2.55 -11.04
C PHE A 57 16.73 3.93 -10.39
N ILE A 58 15.62 4.13 -9.66
CA ILE A 58 15.36 5.39 -8.93
C ILE A 58 16.43 5.59 -7.83
N ARG A 59 16.98 4.50 -7.31
CA ARG A 59 18.12 4.51 -6.39
C ARG A 59 19.40 5.03 -7.05
N ASN A 60 19.75 4.52 -8.24
CA ASN A 60 20.91 5.01 -8.99
C ASN A 60 20.71 6.47 -9.40
N ALA A 61 19.48 6.87 -9.77
CA ALA A 61 19.11 8.26 -10.02
C ALA A 61 19.39 9.21 -8.85
N VAL A 62 18.98 8.79 -7.65
CA VAL A 62 19.12 9.58 -6.41
C VAL A 62 20.59 9.64 -5.99
N ALA A 63 21.31 8.51 -6.04
CA ALA A 63 22.74 8.47 -5.74
C ALA A 63 23.55 9.36 -6.71
N ILE A 64 23.24 9.33 -8.02
CA ILE A 64 23.80 10.25 -9.03
C ILE A 64 23.49 11.72 -8.66
N HIS A 65 22.26 12.03 -8.28
CA HIS A 65 21.83 13.40 -7.95
C HIS A 65 22.49 13.93 -6.66
N LEU A 66 22.75 13.05 -5.70
CA LEU A 66 23.38 13.39 -4.42
C LEU A 66 24.92 13.36 -4.48
N GLY A 67 25.52 12.99 -5.62
CA GLY A 67 26.97 12.86 -5.76
C GLY A 67 27.57 11.73 -4.92
N GLU A 68 26.76 10.70 -4.63
CA GLU A 68 27.26 9.47 -3.99
C GLU A 68 27.99 8.63 -5.05
N ASP A 69 29.20 8.17 -4.74
CA ASP A 69 29.90 7.19 -5.58
C ASP A 69 29.02 5.93 -5.70
N ILE A 70 28.46 5.72 -6.89
CA ILE A 70 27.82 4.46 -7.23
C ILE A 70 28.96 3.49 -7.54
N ASP A 71 28.92 2.29 -6.96
CA ASP A 71 29.79 1.20 -7.40
C ASP A 71 29.62 1.05 -8.92
N ASP A 72 30.62 1.48 -9.69
CA ASP A 72 30.61 1.64 -11.16
C ASP A 72 30.31 0.32 -11.89
N ASP A 73 30.39 -0.81 -11.18
CA ASP A 73 30.04 -2.15 -11.66
C ASP A 73 28.53 -2.40 -11.83
N SER A 74 27.68 -1.43 -11.50
CA SER A 74 26.24 -1.48 -11.76
C SER A 74 25.92 -0.97 -13.18
N GLU A 75 26.56 -1.57 -14.20
CA GLU A 75 26.13 -1.40 -15.58
C GLU A 75 24.63 -1.76 -15.68
N ASN A 76 23.92 -1.00 -16.51
CA ASN A 76 22.51 -1.22 -16.83
C ASN A 76 22.41 -2.54 -17.61
N ASP A 77 22.40 -3.66 -16.89
CA ASP A 77 22.47 -5.05 -17.37
C ASP A 77 21.35 -5.49 -18.33
N GLY A 78 20.46 -4.58 -18.74
CA GLY A 78 19.31 -4.90 -19.58
C GLY A 78 18.36 -5.90 -18.91
N SER A 79 18.36 -5.99 -17.57
CA SER A 79 17.48 -6.90 -16.85
C SER A 79 16.02 -6.64 -17.24
N PRO A 80 15.24 -7.71 -17.49
CA PRO A 80 13.87 -7.57 -17.95
C PRO A 80 13.03 -6.85 -16.90
N LEU A 81 12.36 -5.77 -17.31
CA LEU A 81 11.42 -5.01 -16.48
C LEU A 81 10.38 -5.92 -15.81
N ASN A 82 10.19 -5.74 -14.50
CA ASN A 82 9.21 -6.50 -13.74
C ASN A 82 7.82 -5.82 -13.76
N TRP A 83 7.01 -6.12 -14.77
CA TRP A 83 5.63 -5.61 -14.92
C TRP A 83 4.62 -6.11 -13.86
N LYS A 84 5.07 -6.92 -12.89
CA LYS A 84 4.24 -7.52 -11.85
C LYS A 84 4.67 -7.10 -10.44
N ILE A 85 5.37 -5.97 -10.31
CA ILE A 85 5.67 -5.33 -9.04
C ILE A 85 4.38 -5.05 -8.27
N HIS A 86 4.39 -5.31 -6.97
CA HIS A 86 3.33 -4.88 -6.05
C HIS A 86 3.92 -3.83 -5.12
N LEU A 87 3.22 -2.72 -4.94
CA LEU A 87 3.60 -1.71 -3.97
C LEU A 87 2.57 -1.62 -2.85
N SER A 88 3.04 -1.45 -1.62
CA SER A 88 2.17 -0.98 -0.54
C SER A 88 1.60 0.41 -0.88
N PRO A 89 0.53 0.87 -0.20
CA PRO A 89 0.03 2.23 -0.36
C PRO A 89 1.11 3.31 -0.22
N GLU A 90 2.19 3.04 0.51
CA GLU A 90 3.30 3.94 0.77
C GLU A 90 4.53 3.67 -0.11
N GLY A 91 4.33 2.99 -1.24
CA GLY A 91 5.35 2.76 -2.25
C GLY A 91 6.37 1.69 -1.89
N ALA A 92 6.13 0.87 -0.87
CA ALA A 92 7.05 -0.20 -0.50
C ALA A 92 6.90 -1.39 -1.45
N GLU A 93 7.98 -1.80 -2.12
CA GLU A 93 7.92 -3.03 -2.92
C GLU A 93 7.62 -4.26 -2.07
N ARG A 94 6.69 -5.07 -2.57
CA ARG A 94 6.24 -6.34 -2.01
C ARG A 94 6.39 -7.43 -3.07
N THR A 95 7.22 -8.43 -2.80
CA THR A 95 7.34 -9.60 -3.67
C THR A 95 6.26 -10.61 -3.31
N LEU A 96 5.62 -11.22 -4.30
CA LEU A 96 4.67 -12.29 -4.00
C LEU A 96 5.40 -13.55 -3.58
N PHE A 97 4.82 -14.34 -2.69
CA PHE A 97 5.42 -15.63 -2.33
C PHE A 97 5.74 -16.49 -3.56
N ASN A 98 4.80 -16.64 -4.51
CA ASN A 98 5.05 -17.42 -5.71
C ASN A 98 6.15 -16.82 -6.62
N GLN A 99 6.27 -15.50 -6.69
CA GLN A 99 7.37 -14.85 -7.41
C GLN A 99 8.71 -15.07 -6.70
N HIS A 100 8.72 -15.01 -5.38
CA HIS A 100 9.90 -15.26 -4.55
C HIS A 100 10.43 -16.68 -4.71
N LEU A 101 9.57 -17.67 -4.93
CA LEU A 101 10.00 -19.05 -5.23
C LEU A 101 10.78 -19.18 -6.54
N HIS A 102 10.49 -18.33 -7.52
CA HIS A 102 11.13 -18.36 -8.84
C HIS A 102 12.30 -17.38 -8.95
N PHE A 103 12.64 -16.66 -7.88
CA PHE A 103 13.69 -15.68 -7.90
C PHE A 103 15.04 -16.38 -7.77
N THR A 104 15.72 -16.59 -8.89
CA THR A 104 17.14 -16.94 -8.94
C THR A 104 17.93 -15.65 -8.83
N ASP A 105 18.81 -15.52 -7.84
CA ASP A 105 19.69 -14.36 -7.77
C ASP A 105 20.58 -14.38 -9.02
N ALA A 106 20.83 -13.23 -9.65
CA ALA A 106 21.59 -13.18 -10.91
C ALA A 106 23.04 -13.68 -10.75
N ARG A 107 23.49 -13.83 -9.49
CA ARG A 107 24.79 -14.39 -9.10
C ARG A 107 24.80 -15.92 -9.02
N SER A 108 23.64 -16.55 -9.03
CA SER A 108 23.51 -18.01 -9.06
C SER A 108 23.76 -18.48 -10.50
N PHE A 109 24.85 -19.21 -10.71
CA PHE A 109 25.14 -19.82 -12.01
C PHE A 109 23.92 -20.60 -12.51
N SER A 110 23.33 -20.15 -13.62
CA SER A 110 22.19 -20.80 -14.24
C SER A 110 22.66 -22.12 -14.85
N ILE A 111 22.58 -23.20 -14.07
CA ILE A 111 22.61 -24.54 -14.64
C ILE A 111 21.29 -24.66 -15.40
N ALA A 112 21.38 -24.78 -16.73
CA ALA A 112 20.20 -24.93 -17.58
C ALA A 112 19.29 -26.03 -17.01
N PRO A 113 17.96 -25.81 -16.92
CA PRO A 113 17.03 -26.78 -16.37
C PRO A 113 16.95 -27.99 -17.31
N SER A 114 17.89 -28.91 -17.16
CA SER A 114 17.93 -30.18 -17.86
C SER A 114 17.02 -31.14 -17.11
N SER A 115 15.87 -31.45 -17.74
CA SER A 115 14.81 -32.37 -17.29
C SER A 115 13.94 -31.91 -16.10
N LYS A 116 12.62 -31.91 -16.34
CA LYS A 116 11.61 -31.74 -15.28
C LYS A 116 11.53 -33.05 -14.47
N ILE A 117 12.36 -33.18 -13.46
CA ILE A 117 12.20 -34.25 -12.45
C ILE A 117 10.84 -34.04 -11.79
N THR A 118 9.94 -35.02 -11.89
CA THR A 118 8.63 -34.92 -11.24
C THR A 118 8.75 -35.31 -9.76
N LEU A 119 7.84 -34.80 -8.92
CA LEU A 119 7.82 -35.11 -7.48
C LEU A 119 7.71 -36.63 -7.19
N GLY A 120 7.17 -37.38 -8.16
CA GLY A 120 7.07 -38.85 -8.10
C GLY A 120 8.41 -39.54 -8.29
N ASP A 121 9.24 -39.05 -9.20
CA ASP A 121 10.58 -39.61 -9.48
C ASP A 121 11.52 -39.44 -8.27
N LEU A 122 11.39 -38.31 -7.57
CA LEU A 122 12.13 -38.04 -6.33
C LEU A 122 11.76 -38.97 -5.17
N HIS A 123 10.52 -39.47 -5.10
CA HIS A 123 10.07 -40.24 -3.93
C HIS A 123 10.75 -41.61 -3.83
N ASP A 124 10.98 -42.27 -4.97
CA ASP A 124 11.70 -43.55 -5.05
C ASP A 124 13.22 -43.36 -4.96
N GLU A 125 13.76 -42.24 -5.46
CA GLU A 125 15.19 -41.91 -5.41
C GLU A 125 15.65 -41.40 -4.03
N LEU A 126 14.77 -40.85 -3.20
CA LEU A 126 15.12 -40.31 -1.87
C LEU A 126 15.30 -41.38 -0.77
N ARG A 127 15.50 -42.66 -1.14
CA ARG A 127 16.08 -43.68 -0.24
C ARG A 127 17.60 -43.49 -0.02
N LEU A 128 18.13 -42.32 -0.37
CA LEU A 128 19.49 -41.94 -0.07
C LEU A 128 19.75 -41.96 1.45
N PRO A 129 20.95 -42.36 1.91
CA PRO A 129 21.39 -42.15 3.28
C PRO A 129 21.22 -40.67 3.71
N PRO A 130 20.90 -40.41 4.99
CA PRO A 130 20.67 -39.05 5.50
C PRO A 130 21.78 -38.04 5.15
N GLU A 131 23.03 -38.49 5.07
CA GLU A 131 24.19 -37.67 4.72
C GLU A 131 24.10 -37.14 3.27
N LEU A 132 23.65 -37.99 2.34
CA LEU A 132 23.44 -37.58 0.96
C LEU A 132 22.20 -36.69 0.83
N GLN A 133 21.14 -36.95 1.60
CA GLN A 133 19.98 -36.08 1.66
C GLN A 133 20.34 -34.66 2.14
N LEU A 134 21.19 -34.55 3.16
CA LEU A 134 21.70 -33.26 3.64
C LEU A 134 22.56 -32.55 2.59
N ARG A 135 23.40 -33.29 1.85
CA ARG A 135 24.18 -32.72 0.74
C ARG A 135 23.30 -32.19 -0.40
N VAL A 136 22.20 -32.89 -0.72
CA VAL A 136 21.23 -32.40 -1.71
C VAL A 136 20.61 -31.09 -1.23
N ILE A 137 20.19 -31.02 0.03
CA ILE A 137 19.64 -29.79 0.62
C ILE A 137 20.65 -28.63 0.58
N ASP A 138 21.91 -28.89 0.95
CA ASP A 138 22.99 -27.91 0.94
C ASP A 138 23.26 -27.38 -0.48
N PHE A 139 23.30 -28.27 -1.47
CA PHE A 139 23.44 -27.90 -2.88
C PHE A 139 22.25 -27.07 -3.39
N CYS A 140 21.06 -27.28 -2.83
CA CYS A 140 19.85 -26.55 -3.18
C CYS A 140 19.58 -25.32 -2.29
N SER A 141 20.54 -24.86 -1.47
CA SER A 141 20.32 -23.77 -0.50
C SER A 141 19.80 -22.47 -1.12
N ASP A 142 20.18 -22.21 -2.37
CA ASP A 142 19.83 -21.00 -3.11
C ASP A 142 18.56 -21.16 -3.96
N ASP A 143 18.13 -22.39 -4.24
CA ASP A 143 16.90 -22.67 -5.00
C ASP A 143 15.70 -22.82 -4.06
N ARG A 144 15.00 -21.70 -3.86
CA ARG A 144 13.80 -21.61 -3.03
C ARG A 144 12.68 -22.55 -3.50
N MET A 145 12.53 -22.78 -4.80
CA MET A 145 11.50 -23.67 -5.32
C MET A 145 11.81 -25.11 -4.95
N THR A 146 13.05 -25.56 -5.18
CA THR A 146 13.48 -26.91 -4.83
C THR A 146 13.40 -27.16 -3.33
N LEU A 147 13.82 -26.20 -2.48
CA LEU A 147 13.64 -26.31 -1.03
C LEU A 147 12.15 -26.47 -0.63
N LEU A 148 11.25 -25.70 -1.25
CA LEU A 148 9.82 -25.83 -0.99
C LEU A 148 9.27 -27.21 -1.40
N GLN A 149 9.74 -27.76 -2.53
CA GLN A 149 9.38 -29.10 -2.97
C GLN A 149 9.90 -30.16 -2.00
N LEU A 150 11.16 -30.06 -1.56
CA LEU A 150 11.74 -30.95 -0.56
C LEU A 150 10.94 -30.93 0.75
N MET A 151 10.39 -29.79 1.14
CA MET A 151 9.49 -29.69 2.30
C MET A 151 8.20 -30.53 2.18
N GLN A 152 7.83 -30.94 0.98
CA GLN A 152 6.63 -31.74 0.72
C GLN A 152 6.90 -33.25 0.67
N THR A 153 8.17 -33.69 0.65
CA THR A 153 8.55 -35.09 0.42
C THR A 153 8.52 -35.97 1.67
N SER A 154 9.41 -35.73 2.65
CA SER A 154 9.57 -36.50 3.89
C SER A 154 9.63 -35.60 5.12
N SER A 155 9.42 -36.16 6.32
CA SER A 155 9.49 -35.38 7.57
C SER A 155 10.90 -34.84 7.85
N PHE A 156 11.94 -35.63 7.58
CA PHE A 156 13.33 -35.24 7.74
C PHE A 156 13.72 -34.10 6.78
N LEU A 157 13.49 -34.29 5.47
CA LEU A 157 13.78 -33.27 4.46
C LEU A 157 12.97 -31.99 4.72
N ARG A 158 11.72 -32.12 5.17
CA ARG A 158 10.90 -30.98 5.58
C ARG A 158 11.50 -30.19 6.73
N ALA A 159 12.01 -30.86 7.75
CA ALA A 159 12.63 -30.17 8.87
C ALA A 159 13.88 -29.41 8.42
N GLU A 160 14.76 -30.05 7.65
CA GLU A 160 16.03 -29.44 7.23
C GLU A 160 15.86 -28.36 6.15
N ALA A 161 15.08 -28.62 5.10
CA ALA A 161 14.81 -27.63 4.05
C ALA A 161 14.07 -26.40 4.60
N SER A 162 13.14 -26.59 5.53
CA SER A 162 12.43 -25.48 6.20
C SER A 162 13.40 -24.56 6.95
N LYS A 163 14.41 -25.12 7.64
CA LYS A 163 15.40 -24.30 8.36
C LYS A 163 16.09 -23.33 7.40
N ILE A 164 16.59 -23.83 6.27
CA ILE A 164 17.31 -23.03 5.27
C ILE A 164 16.37 -22.05 4.54
N PHE A 165 15.18 -22.53 4.17
CA PHE A 165 14.20 -21.71 3.45
C PHE A 165 13.81 -20.47 4.24
N PHE A 166 13.53 -20.61 5.54
CA PHE A 166 13.06 -19.51 6.38
C PHE A 166 14.16 -18.74 7.13
N SER A 167 15.42 -19.21 7.13
CA SER A 167 16.53 -18.53 7.81
C SER A 167 17.21 -17.43 6.99
N ASP A 168 16.86 -17.28 5.70
CA ASP A 168 17.47 -16.31 4.78
C ASP A 168 17.45 -14.88 5.36
N PRO A 169 18.62 -14.33 5.74
CA PRO A 169 18.69 -13.01 6.37
C PRO A 169 18.25 -11.87 5.46
N HIS A 170 18.13 -12.11 4.15
CA HIS A 170 17.70 -11.12 3.17
C HIS A 170 16.22 -11.23 2.82
N THR A 171 15.47 -12.17 3.39
CA THR A 171 14.03 -12.33 3.15
C THR A 171 13.24 -12.10 4.43
N TYR A 172 12.37 -11.10 4.41
CA TYR A 172 11.43 -10.80 5.48
C TYR A 172 10.00 -11.01 5.02
N TYR A 173 9.12 -11.46 5.91
CA TYR A 173 7.70 -11.63 5.59
C TYR A 173 6.85 -10.54 6.23
N SER A 174 5.98 -9.92 5.43
CA SER A 174 5.19 -8.75 5.86
C SER A 174 4.02 -9.15 6.74
N VAL A 175 3.84 -8.46 7.86
CA VAL A 175 2.69 -8.59 8.75
C VAL A 175 2.21 -7.20 9.19
N ASP A 176 0.91 -7.03 9.44
CA ASP A 176 0.36 -5.75 9.89
C ASP A 176 0.55 -5.55 11.41
N ALA A 177 1.05 -4.38 11.83
CA ALA A 177 1.18 -4.01 13.24
C ALA A 177 -0.17 -3.99 13.96
N SER A 178 -1.22 -3.46 13.33
CA SER A 178 -2.57 -3.36 13.91
C SER A 178 -3.14 -4.74 14.22
N TRP A 179 -2.84 -5.75 13.41
CA TRP A 179 -3.24 -7.14 13.67
C TRP A 179 -2.58 -7.71 14.94
N LEU A 180 -1.27 -7.50 15.11
CA LEU A 180 -0.56 -7.94 16.33
C LEU A 180 -1.08 -7.22 17.57
N LEU A 181 -1.36 -5.93 17.46
CA LEU A 181 -1.87 -5.09 18.55
C LEU A 181 -3.31 -5.45 18.96
N THR A 182 -4.11 -5.99 18.04
CA THR A 182 -5.50 -6.41 18.28
C THR A 182 -5.64 -7.87 18.72
N GLY A 183 -4.51 -8.57 18.97
CA GLY A 183 -4.51 -9.93 19.52
C GLY A 183 -4.13 -11.02 18.52
N GLY A 184 -3.85 -10.68 17.26
CA GLY A 184 -3.33 -11.63 16.29
C GLY A 184 -4.33 -12.71 15.86
N GLN A 185 -5.63 -12.41 15.85
CA GLN A 185 -6.65 -13.42 15.54
C GLN A 185 -6.67 -13.76 14.05
N PRO A 186 -6.82 -15.05 13.66
CA PRO A 186 -6.79 -15.48 12.26
C PRO A 186 -7.80 -14.74 11.38
N GLY A 187 -9.02 -14.50 11.84
CA GLY A 187 -10.08 -13.86 11.07
C GLY A 187 -9.70 -12.48 10.52
N HIS A 188 -8.75 -11.80 11.14
CA HIS A 188 -8.34 -10.44 10.75
C HIS A 188 -7.30 -10.35 9.63
N ILE A 189 -6.69 -11.46 9.20
CA ILE A 189 -5.61 -11.44 8.21
C ILE A 189 -5.76 -12.52 7.15
N ASP A 190 -5.41 -12.20 5.91
CA ASP A 190 -5.60 -13.10 4.78
C ASP A 190 -4.51 -14.17 4.59
N TYR A 191 -3.66 -14.36 5.59
CA TYR A 191 -2.48 -15.20 5.50
C TYR A 191 -2.71 -16.59 6.10
N SER A 192 -1.94 -17.56 5.61
CA SER A 192 -1.91 -18.91 6.18
C SER A 192 -1.26 -18.91 7.57
N MET A 193 -2.04 -19.18 8.63
CA MET A 193 -1.54 -19.25 10.01
C MET A 193 -0.48 -20.33 10.23
N SER A 194 -0.58 -21.46 9.50
CA SER A 194 0.41 -22.54 9.60
C SER A 194 1.77 -22.12 9.05
N PHE A 195 1.78 -21.27 8.03
CA PHE A 195 3.01 -20.71 7.46
C PHE A 195 3.73 -19.81 8.46
N LEU A 196 3.00 -18.99 9.23
CA LEU A 196 3.58 -18.05 10.20
C LEU A 196 4.49 -18.73 11.22
N ARG A 197 4.15 -19.97 11.60
CA ARG A 197 4.91 -20.74 12.59
C ARG A 197 6.32 -21.10 12.11
N LEU A 198 6.58 -21.08 10.81
CA LEU A 198 7.86 -21.43 10.22
C LEU A 198 8.79 -20.23 10.01
N VAL A 199 8.23 -19.02 9.99
CA VAL A 199 8.96 -17.81 9.63
C VAL A 199 9.92 -17.35 10.74
N GLN A 200 11.15 -17.01 10.36
CA GLN A 200 12.18 -16.49 11.28
C GLN A 200 12.40 -14.97 11.17
N ASN A 201 12.16 -14.36 10.01
CA ASN A 201 12.40 -12.94 9.76
C ASN A 201 11.08 -12.24 9.39
N ILE A 202 10.65 -11.28 10.20
CA ILE A 202 9.36 -10.62 10.07
C ILE A 202 9.54 -9.13 9.86
N GLU A 203 8.85 -8.58 8.86
CA GLU A 203 8.66 -7.15 8.74
C GLU A 203 7.26 -6.79 9.21
N ILE A 204 7.18 -5.96 10.24
CA ILE A 204 5.92 -5.44 10.76
C ILE A 204 5.64 -4.11 10.06
N ASP A 205 4.63 -4.10 9.20
CA ASP A 205 4.11 -2.90 8.53
C ASP A 205 3.42 -2.02 9.57
N TYR A 206 4.05 -0.91 9.91
CA TYR A 206 3.68 -0.04 11.00
C TYR A 206 3.04 1.24 10.46
N GLY A 207 1.72 1.19 10.33
CA GLY A 207 0.89 2.27 9.80
C GLY A 207 0.21 3.15 10.86
N VAL A 208 -0.57 4.13 10.39
CA VAL A 208 -1.29 5.12 11.23
C VAL A 208 -2.25 4.46 12.23
N ASP A 209 -2.87 3.35 11.84
CA ASP A 209 -3.80 2.62 12.70
C ASP A 209 -3.08 2.06 13.94
N ALA A 210 -1.84 1.58 13.79
CA ALA A 210 -1.04 1.11 14.91
C ALA A 210 -0.67 2.24 15.87
N ASP A 211 -0.38 3.44 15.35
CA ASP A 211 -0.11 4.62 16.16
C ASP A 211 -1.30 4.99 17.05
N SER A 212 -2.53 4.88 16.53
CA SER A 212 -3.74 5.16 17.30
C SER A 212 -3.93 4.20 18.49
N ILE A 213 -3.38 2.98 18.41
CA ILE A 213 -3.48 1.97 19.46
C ILE A 213 -2.36 2.13 20.50
N ILE A 214 -1.11 2.30 20.05
CA ILE A 214 0.06 2.39 20.93
C ILE A 214 0.18 3.77 21.58
N SER A 215 -0.10 4.82 20.82
CA SER A 215 0.12 6.20 21.23
C SER A 215 -1.09 7.07 20.88
N PRO A 216 -2.27 6.78 21.48
CA PRO A 216 -3.50 7.47 21.14
C PRO A 216 -3.38 8.96 21.42
N ARG A 217 -4.00 9.75 20.54
CA ARG A 217 -4.02 11.21 20.62
C ARG A 217 -4.94 11.64 21.77
N ALA A 218 -4.38 11.78 22.97
CA ALA A 218 -5.12 12.19 24.16
C ALA A 218 -5.12 13.72 24.31
N GLY A 219 -5.86 14.46 23.47
CA GLY A 219 -6.13 15.90 23.60
C GLY A 219 -4.93 16.86 23.44
N ASP A 220 -3.78 16.51 24.00
CA ASP A 220 -2.50 17.16 23.89
C ASP A 220 -1.66 16.50 22.79
N TRP A 221 -1.66 17.14 21.63
CA TRP A 221 -1.01 16.67 20.41
C TRP A 221 0.52 16.56 20.53
N TRP A 222 1.10 17.17 21.56
CA TRP A 222 2.54 17.36 21.68
C TRP A 222 3.25 16.23 22.41
N PHE A 223 2.56 15.51 23.29
CA PHE A 223 3.14 14.47 24.15
C PHE A 223 2.25 13.22 24.20
N PRO A 224 2.11 12.49 23.09
CA PRO A 224 1.29 11.31 23.10
C PRO A 224 1.93 10.26 24.03
N GLN A 225 1.16 9.80 25.02
CA GLN A 225 1.63 8.82 26.00
C GLN A 225 1.70 7.45 25.34
N VAL A 226 2.89 6.85 25.38
CA VAL A 226 3.08 5.48 24.92
C VAL A 226 2.42 4.52 25.89
N ARG A 227 1.51 3.67 25.39
CA ARG A 227 0.88 2.62 26.17
C ARG A 227 1.79 1.40 26.22
N ASP A 228 2.55 1.25 27.30
CA ASP A 228 3.45 0.11 27.51
C ASP A 228 2.74 -1.24 27.35
N ALA A 229 1.52 -1.37 27.86
CA ALA A 229 0.71 -2.57 27.71
C ALA A 229 0.40 -2.93 26.24
N ALA A 230 0.38 -1.96 25.32
CA ALA A 230 0.22 -2.21 23.89
C ALA A 230 1.52 -2.75 23.27
N ALA A 231 2.67 -2.20 23.67
CA ALA A 231 3.99 -2.68 23.24
C ALA A 231 4.22 -4.13 23.72
N GLU A 232 3.98 -4.40 25.00
CA GLU A 232 4.07 -5.75 25.57
C GLU A 232 3.13 -6.74 24.86
N ARG A 233 1.90 -6.32 24.57
CA ARG A 233 0.93 -7.13 23.83
C ARG A 233 1.41 -7.47 22.43
N LEU A 234 1.94 -6.50 21.68
CA LEU A 234 2.48 -6.72 20.34
C LEU A 234 3.54 -7.83 20.37
N TRP A 235 4.51 -7.73 21.28
CA TRP A 235 5.59 -8.72 21.38
C TRP A 235 5.10 -10.08 21.88
N LYS A 236 4.16 -10.11 22.84
CA LYS A 236 3.54 -11.35 23.33
C LYS A 236 2.81 -12.09 22.21
N VAL A 237 1.94 -11.40 21.47
CA VAL A 237 1.18 -11.97 20.35
C VAL A 237 2.15 -12.42 19.25
N MET A 238 3.17 -11.62 18.96
CA MET A 238 4.17 -11.96 17.96
C MET A 238 4.92 -13.26 18.33
N LYS A 239 5.39 -13.43 19.57
CA LYS A 239 6.01 -14.69 20.02
C LYS A 239 5.05 -15.88 19.97
N GLU A 240 3.76 -15.68 20.26
CA GLU A 240 2.75 -16.72 20.20
C GLU A 240 2.50 -17.19 18.76
N LYS A 241 2.35 -16.25 17.82
CA LYS A 241 2.02 -16.56 16.41
C LYS A 241 3.26 -16.94 15.60
N PHE A 242 4.43 -16.44 15.97
CA PHE A 242 5.72 -16.68 15.32
C PHE A 242 6.74 -17.26 16.32
N PRO A 243 6.56 -18.52 16.78
CA PRO A 243 7.44 -19.13 17.78
C PRO A 243 8.91 -19.14 17.36
N ASN A 244 9.18 -19.24 16.05
CA ASN A 244 10.52 -19.33 15.46
C ASN A 244 11.13 -17.98 15.05
N VAL A 245 10.47 -16.86 15.34
CA VAL A 245 10.98 -15.53 15.02
C VAL A 245 12.33 -15.25 15.68
N LYS A 246 13.27 -14.72 14.90
CA LYS A 246 14.62 -14.34 15.31
C LYS A 246 14.94 -12.89 14.96
N ARG A 247 14.39 -12.37 13.84
CA ARG A 247 14.63 -11.00 13.39
C ARG A 247 13.32 -10.30 13.09
N VAL A 248 13.19 -9.07 13.57
CA VAL A 248 12.02 -8.23 13.35
C VAL A 248 12.46 -6.86 12.86
N VAL A 249 11.81 -6.36 11.81
CA VAL A 249 11.94 -4.95 11.41
C VAL A 249 10.58 -4.29 11.50
N LEU A 250 10.49 -3.23 12.31
CA LEU A 250 9.35 -2.32 12.34
C LEU A 250 9.47 -1.36 11.14
N TYR A 251 8.57 -1.46 10.17
CA TYR A 251 8.59 -0.67 8.95
C TYR A 251 7.62 0.51 9.06
N GLN A 252 8.11 1.71 9.36
CA GLN A 252 7.29 2.92 9.38
C GLN A 252 7.51 3.72 8.09
N THR A 253 6.46 3.78 7.29
CA THR A 253 6.47 4.41 5.97
C THR A 253 6.16 5.89 6.00
N SER A 254 5.33 6.31 6.94
CA SER A 254 4.72 7.63 6.97
C SER A 254 5.69 8.68 7.50
N ALA A 255 6.27 9.49 6.61
CA ALA A 255 7.07 10.65 7.01
C ALA A 255 6.22 11.72 7.73
N ARG A 256 4.89 11.66 7.59
CA ARG A 256 3.95 12.55 8.32
C ARG A 256 4.24 12.53 9.83
N HIS A 257 4.58 11.38 10.40
CA HIS A 257 4.86 11.28 11.83
C HIS A 257 6.19 11.96 12.20
N SER A 258 7.22 11.87 11.36
CA SER A 258 8.46 12.63 11.54
C SER A 258 8.22 14.15 11.53
N MET A 259 7.20 14.65 10.82
CA MET A 259 6.93 16.10 10.72
C MET A 259 6.27 16.68 11.97
N TYR A 260 5.41 15.92 12.64
CA TYR A 260 4.68 16.42 13.81
C TYR A 260 5.49 16.34 15.11
N HIS A 261 6.49 15.45 15.18
CA HIS A 261 7.41 15.38 16.31
C HIS A 261 8.62 16.26 16.06
N ARG A 262 8.45 17.57 16.27
CA ARG A 262 9.60 18.46 16.38
C ARG A 262 10.30 18.14 17.71
N PRO A 263 11.54 17.62 17.73
CA PRO A 263 12.29 17.61 18.96
C PRO A 263 12.35 19.06 19.45
N ALA A 264 12.06 19.27 20.74
CA ALA A 264 12.31 20.56 21.37
C ALA A 264 13.72 21.00 20.94
N GLN A 265 13.87 22.23 20.42
CA GLN A 265 14.98 22.71 19.57
C GLN A 265 16.41 22.57 20.16
N HIS A 266 16.57 21.93 21.31
CA HIS A 266 17.75 21.96 22.15
C HIS A 266 18.58 20.66 22.06
N SER A 267 18.05 19.57 21.51
CA SER A 267 18.82 18.33 21.32
C SER A 267 19.29 18.19 19.87
N ARG A 268 20.35 18.92 19.49
CA ARG A 268 20.95 18.88 18.13
C ARG A 268 21.47 17.51 17.68
N HIS A 269 21.41 16.49 18.53
CA HIS A 269 21.93 15.15 18.27
C HIS A 269 20.98 14.00 18.61
N GLN A 270 19.72 14.27 18.97
CA GLN A 270 18.76 13.19 19.19
C GLN A 270 18.15 12.75 17.86
N GLU A 271 18.41 11.50 17.47
CA GLU A 271 17.88 10.85 16.28
C GLU A 271 16.34 10.97 16.25
N ASN A 272 15.79 11.34 15.08
CA ASN A 272 14.35 11.63 14.82
C ASN A 272 13.45 10.38 14.86
N ILE A 273 13.64 9.48 15.82
CA ILE A 273 12.82 8.28 15.98
C ILE A 273 11.71 8.59 16.96
N SER A 274 10.47 8.24 16.60
CA SER A 274 9.34 8.51 17.48
C SER A 274 9.51 7.79 18.84
N PRO A 275 9.10 8.41 19.96
CA PRO A 275 9.26 7.81 21.29
C PRO A 275 8.62 6.42 21.42
N TRP A 276 7.48 6.19 20.75
CA TRP A 276 6.80 4.88 20.78
C TRP A 276 7.50 3.80 19.96
N LEU A 277 8.12 4.12 18.83
CA LEU A 277 8.92 3.14 18.08
C LEU A 277 10.16 2.74 18.86
N ARG A 278 10.82 3.73 19.50
CA ARG A 278 11.89 3.45 20.45
C ARG A 278 11.40 2.55 21.58
N ARG A 279 10.26 2.88 22.19
CA ARG A 279 9.67 2.07 23.26
C ARG A 279 9.36 0.65 22.81
N LEU A 280 8.81 0.46 21.60
CA LEU A 280 8.60 -0.87 21.03
C LEU A 280 9.91 -1.66 20.93
N LEU A 281 10.98 -1.05 20.42
CA LEU A 281 12.29 -1.71 20.35
C LEU A 281 12.86 -2.03 21.75
N GLU A 282 12.71 -1.14 22.72
CA GLU A 282 13.15 -1.35 24.11
C GLU A 282 12.36 -2.47 24.80
N SER A 283 11.09 -2.67 24.42
CA SER A 283 10.24 -3.76 24.91
C SER A 283 10.44 -5.08 24.16
N CYS A 284 11.38 -5.16 23.22
CA CYS A 284 11.63 -6.39 22.45
C CYS A 284 12.10 -7.53 23.38
N PRO A 285 11.49 -8.73 23.32
CA PRO A 285 11.91 -9.87 24.13
C PRO A 285 13.36 -10.30 23.82
N PRO A 286 14.10 -10.82 24.82
CA PRO A 286 15.45 -11.32 24.60
C PRO A 286 15.46 -12.46 23.55
N GLY A 287 16.50 -12.48 22.72
CA GLY A 287 16.68 -13.45 21.64
C GLY A 287 16.03 -13.07 20.30
N ILE A 288 15.33 -11.93 20.23
CA ILE A 288 14.87 -11.35 18.96
C ILE A 288 15.74 -10.13 18.63
N ASP A 289 16.36 -10.14 17.44
CA ASP A 289 17.04 -8.98 16.87
C ASP A 289 15.99 -8.05 16.24
N ALA A 290 15.69 -6.94 16.90
CA ALA A 290 14.72 -5.96 16.44
C ALA A 290 15.41 -4.69 15.91
N ALA A 291 14.92 -4.21 14.78
CA ALA A 291 15.31 -2.94 14.19
C ALA A 291 14.08 -2.17 13.72
N VAL A 292 14.24 -0.88 13.44
CA VAL A 292 13.21 -0.03 12.85
C VAL A 292 13.72 0.56 11.56
N PHE A 293 12.93 0.46 10.50
CA PHE A 293 13.21 1.10 9.22
C PHE A 293 12.19 2.21 9.01
N ILE A 294 12.66 3.45 9.07
CA ILE A 294 11.82 4.65 9.06
C ILE A 294 12.25 5.64 7.99
N ALA A 295 11.31 6.47 7.55
CA ALA A 295 11.59 7.69 6.80
C ALA A 295 11.90 8.85 7.76
N VAL A 296 13.12 9.39 7.68
CA VAL A 296 13.62 10.53 8.45
C VAL A 296 13.64 11.76 7.56
N ALA A 297 12.87 12.77 7.92
CA ALA A 297 12.96 14.07 7.26
C ALA A 297 14.18 14.85 7.78
N HIS A 298 15.06 15.25 6.87
CA HIS A 298 16.16 16.16 7.10
C HIS A 298 15.76 17.57 6.65
N GLY A 299 16.02 18.55 7.53
CA GLY A 299 15.65 19.94 7.32
C GLY A 299 14.52 20.39 8.23
N SER A 300 14.65 21.59 8.80
CA SER A 300 13.57 22.19 9.58
C SER A 300 12.55 22.84 8.65
N PRO A 301 11.26 22.46 8.70
CA PRO A 301 10.22 23.31 8.15
C PRO A 301 10.34 24.70 8.79
N VAL A 302 10.60 25.72 7.98
CA VAL A 302 10.73 27.10 8.47
C VAL A 302 9.33 27.67 8.65
N PHE A 303 8.80 27.52 9.87
CA PHE A 303 7.57 28.20 10.26
C PHE A 303 7.84 29.70 10.46
N ARG A 304 7.44 30.52 9.48
CA ARG A 304 7.39 31.99 9.63
C ARG A 304 5.94 32.45 9.74
N ARG A 305 5.60 33.10 10.87
CA ARG A 305 4.29 33.78 11.11
C ARG A 305 3.06 32.86 11.00
N GLY A 306 3.09 31.69 11.62
CA GLY A 306 1.91 30.80 11.70
C GLY A 306 1.45 30.18 10.38
N ARG A 307 2.21 30.35 9.29
CA ARG A 307 2.00 29.62 8.04
C ARG A 307 3.21 28.74 7.75
N ILE A 308 2.94 27.48 7.42
CA ILE A 308 3.92 26.60 6.77
C ILE A 308 4.12 27.17 5.38
N ARG A 309 5.14 28.03 5.19
CA ARG A 309 5.70 28.16 3.86
C ARG A 309 6.52 26.89 3.68
N ALA A 310 6.10 26.03 2.76
CA ALA A 310 7.04 25.12 2.13
C ALA A 310 8.16 26.01 1.62
N ASN A 311 9.29 26.03 2.32
CA ASN A 311 10.48 26.62 1.74
C ASN A 311 10.73 25.84 0.46
N ASN A 312 11.14 26.51 -0.61
CA ASN A 312 11.55 25.84 -1.85
C ASN A 312 12.76 24.90 -1.65
N SER A 313 13.30 24.79 -0.44
CA SER A 313 14.26 23.75 -0.09
C SER A 313 13.51 22.43 0.03
N PRO A 314 13.74 21.48 -0.88
CA PRO A 314 13.11 20.17 -0.81
C PRO A 314 13.46 19.55 0.55
N MET A 315 12.43 19.12 1.28
CA MET A 315 12.63 18.36 2.50
C MET A 315 13.30 17.05 2.11
N HIS A 316 14.57 16.87 2.48
CA HIS A 316 15.33 15.67 2.13
C HIS A 316 14.86 14.54 3.05
N ILE A 317 14.09 13.59 2.53
CA ILE A 317 13.67 12.43 3.31
C ILE A 317 14.72 11.34 3.07
N GLU A 318 15.29 10.81 4.13
CA GLU A 318 16.15 9.64 4.04
C GLU A 318 15.48 8.48 4.74
N ARG A 319 15.49 7.28 4.15
CA ARG A 319 15.11 6.07 4.88
C ARG A 319 16.32 5.38 5.45
N ALA A 320 16.26 4.99 6.71
CA ALA A 320 17.37 4.28 7.33
C ALA A 320 16.88 3.23 8.33
N LEU A 321 17.70 2.20 8.48
CA LEU A 321 17.54 1.14 9.46
C LEU A 321 18.27 1.54 10.74
N TYR A 322 17.55 1.57 11.85
CA TYR A 322 18.09 1.88 13.17
C TYR A 322 17.92 0.68 14.10
N ARG A 323 18.87 0.50 15.02
CA ARG A 323 18.86 -0.52 16.08
C ARG A 323 19.24 0.09 17.42
N ILE A 324 18.70 -0.44 18.51
CA ILE A 324 19.17 -0.14 19.86
C ILE A 324 20.49 -0.88 20.09
N SER A 325 21.54 -0.14 20.43
CA SER A 325 22.81 -0.71 20.86
C SER A 325 22.73 -1.23 22.30
N ASN A 326 23.72 -2.02 22.71
CA ASN A 326 23.81 -2.55 24.08
C ASN A 326 23.85 -1.46 25.18
N LYS A 327 24.10 -0.20 24.81
CA LYS A 327 24.07 0.97 25.71
C LYS A 327 22.71 1.65 25.79
N GLY A 328 21.69 1.16 25.09
CA GLY A 328 20.39 1.82 24.95
C GLY A 328 20.38 2.99 23.97
N GLU A 329 21.48 3.24 23.25
CA GLU A 329 21.55 4.27 22.22
C GLU A 329 20.99 3.74 20.91
N MET A 330 20.14 4.52 20.24
CA MET A 330 19.76 4.26 18.86
C MET A 330 20.97 4.49 17.96
N LYS A 331 21.16 3.61 16.98
CA LYS A 331 22.23 3.72 15.99
C LYS A 331 21.68 3.40 14.62
N LYS A 332 22.00 4.27 13.65
CA LYS A 332 21.83 3.98 12.22
C LYS A 332 22.75 2.82 11.83
N VAL A 333 22.17 1.69 11.45
CA VAL A 333 22.88 0.45 11.06
C VAL A 333 23.07 0.38 9.55
N ALA A 334 22.08 0.85 8.80
CA ALA A 334 22.16 0.89 7.35
C ALA A 334 21.38 2.09 6.81
N PRO A 335 21.91 2.81 5.81
CA PRO A 335 21.17 3.86 5.11
C PRO A 335 20.10 3.28 4.17
N ARG A 336 19.99 1.96 4.06
CA ARG A 336 19.13 1.28 3.07
C ARG A 336 18.52 0.04 3.68
N ARG A 337 17.51 -0.52 3.01
CA ARG A 337 16.91 -1.81 3.34
C ARG A 337 17.76 -2.93 2.75
N PRO A 338 18.51 -3.71 3.54
CA PRO A 338 19.39 -4.76 3.01
C PRO A 338 18.64 -6.08 2.71
N TYR A 339 17.33 -6.02 2.48
CA TYR A 339 16.46 -7.20 2.41
C TYR A 339 15.25 -6.97 1.49
N ARG A 340 14.63 -8.05 1.00
CA ARG A 340 13.33 -8.04 0.32
C ARG A 340 12.22 -8.35 1.31
N THR A 341 11.02 -7.84 1.04
CA THR A 341 9.83 -8.28 1.78
C THR A 341 8.88 -9.05 0.89
N VAL A 342 8.56 -10.25 1.34
CA VAL A 342 7.68 -11.19 0.70
C VAL A 342 6.31 -11.14 1.38
N LEU A 343 5.26 -11.09 0.57
CA LEU A 343 3.89 -11.26 1.07
C LEU A 343 3.67 -12.72 1.43
N ILE A 344 3.14 -12.94 2.62
CA ILE A 344 2.85 -14.28 3.14
C ILE A 344 1.82 -14.97 2.23
N PRO A 345 1.94 -16.29 2.00
CA PRO A 345 0.93 -17.04 1.27
C PRO A 345 -0.48 -16.81 1.81
N MET A 346 -1.43 -16.70 0.90
CA MET A 346 -2.84 -16.62 1.25
C MET A 346 -3.28 -17.87 2.01
N ARG A 347 -4.23 -17.68 2.94
CA ARG A 347 -5.01 -18.81 3.46
C ARG A 347 -5.94 -19.39 2.39
N VAL A 348 -6.48 -20.56 2.68
CA VAL A 348 -7.58 -21.13 1.91
C VAL A 348 -8.85 -20.36 2.25
N PHE A 349 -9.52 -19.82 1.23
CA PHE A 349 -10.77 -19.09 1.38
C PHE A 349 -11.95 -20.03 1.10
N SER A 350 -12.53 -20.60 2.16
CA SER A 350 -13.68 -21.50 2.13
C SER A 350 -14.96 -20.82 2.63
N GLY A 351 -16.12 -21.34 2.24
CA GLY A 351 -17.42 -20.90 2.75
C GLY A 351 -17.82 -19.46 2.38
N PRO A 352 -18.97 -18.98 2.90
CA PRO A 352 -19.45 -17.62 2.62
C PRO A 352 -18.52 -16.51 3.12
N VAL A 353 -17.91 -16.66 4.31
CA VAL A 353 -16.96 -15.69 4.87
C VAL A 353 -15.72 -15.60 3.98
N GLY A 354 -15.15 -16.76 3.64
CA GLY A 354 -13.97 -16.83 2.79
C GLY A 354 -14.22 -16.32 1.38
N HIS A 355 -15.39 -16.56 0.80
CA HIS A 355 -15.72 -16.01 -0.51
C HIS A 355 -15.68 -14.47 -0.52
N PHE A 356 -16.27 -13.84 0.50
CA PHE A 356 -16.27 -12.38 0.63
C PHE A 356 -14.85 -11.81 0.87
N GLU A 357 -14.11 -12.38 1.83
CA GLU A 357 -12.76 -11.89 2.16
C GLU A 357 -11.76 -12.14 1.02
N LYS A 358 -11.93 -13.22 0.23
CA LYS A 358 -11.13 -13.43 -1.00
C LYS A 358 -11.28 -12.29 -1.99
N VAL A 359 -12.51 -11.82 -2.21
CA VAL A 359 -12.79 -10.72 -3.14
C VAL A 359 -12.17 -9.42 -2.64
N LYS A 360 -12.23 -9.15 -1.32
CA LYS A 360 -11.55 -7.99 -0.71
C LYS A 360 -10.04 -8.07 -0.85
N TYR A 361 -9.45 -9.22 -0.53
CA TYR A 361 -8.03 -9.46 -0.67
C TYR A 361 -7.54 -9.22 -2.11
N LEU A 362 -8.23 -9.81 -3.10
CA LEU A 362 -7.87 -9.64 -4.50
C LEU A 362 -7.98 -8.18 -4.96
N ASP A 363 -8.90 -7.41 -4.40
CA ASP A 363 -9.03 -5.99 -4.69
C ASP A 363 -7.79 -5.21 -4.26
N GLY A 364 -7.36 -5.42 -3.02
CA GLY A 364 -6.13 -4.82 -2.49
C GLY A 364 -4.91 -5.21 -3.33
N ARG A 365 -4.84 -6.47 -3.78
CA ARG A 365 -3.75 -6.96 -4.64
C ARG A 365 -3.70 -6.29 -6.00
N ILE A 366 -4.84 -6.14 -6.66
CA ILE A 366 -4.94 -5.44 -7.94
C ILE A 366 -4.49 -3.99 -7.77
N GLU A 367 -4.91 -3.33 -6.69
CA GLU A 367 -4.51 -1.96 -6.41
C GLU A 367 -3.00 -1.83 -6.17
N CYS A 368 -2.39 -2.74 -5.42
CA CYS A 368 -0.93 -2.77 -5.25
C CYS A 368 -0.19 -2.94 -6.59
N GLN A 369 -0.71 -3.74 -7.52
CA GLN A 369 -0.13 -3.88 -8.87
C GLN A 369 -0.32 -2.63 -9.73
N ARG A 370 -1.47 -1.95 -9.61
CA ARG A 370 -1.72 -0.69 -10.33
C ARG A 370 -0.74 0.40 -9.90
N ARG A 371 -0.44 0.48 -8.61
CA ARG A 371 0.61 1.37 -8.09
C ARG A 371 2.00 0.99 -8.63
N GLY A 372 2.32 -0.31 -8.62
CA GLY A 372 3.56 -0.83 -9.19
C GLY A 372 3.75 -0.49 -10.67
N LEU A 373 2.67 -0.54 -11.45
CA LEU A 373 2.71 -0.28 -12.88
C LEU A 373 3.22 1.13 -13.23
N GLY A 374 2.82 2.15 -12.47
CA GLY A 374 3.28 3.53 -12.68
C GLY A 374 4.80 3.67 -12.52
N LEU A 375 5.40 2.95 -11.57
CA LEU A 375 6.86 2.96 -11.39
C LEU A 375 7.60 2.14 -12.42
N THR A 376 7.08 0.95 -12.76
CA THR A 376 7.68 0.12 -13.80
C THR A 376 7.76 0.90 -15.11
N MET A 377 6.73 1.71 -15.35
CA MET A 377 6.63 2.59 -16.50
C MET A 377 7.64 3.73 -16.47
N ILE A 378 7.86 4.38 -15.31
CA ILE A 378 8.95 5.33 -15.12
C ILE A 378 10.28 4.64 -15.47
N GLU A 379 10.61 3.52 -14.83
CA GLU A 379 11.87 2.82 -15.11
C GLU A 379 12.01 2.48 -16.60
N ALA A 380 10.96 1.98 -17.23
CA ALA A 380 10.98 1.59 -18.63
C ALA A 380 11.35 2.73 -19.59
N ILE A 381 10.87 3.94 -19.32
CA ILE A 381 11.09 5.10 -20.19
C ILE A 381 12.50 5.61 -20.03
N ASP A 382 12.97 5.73 -18.80
CA ASP A 382 14.32 6.22 -18.56
C ASP A 382 15.34 5.20 -19.09
N GLN A 383 15.11 3.89 -18.87
CA GLN A 383 15.92 2.86 -19.52
C GLN A 383 15.90 2.99 -21.05
N TYR A 384 14.74 3.25 -21.66
CA TYR A 384 14.65 3.43 -23.10
C TYR A 384 15.40 4.68 -23.57
N ASP A 385 15.12 5.83 -22.97
CA ASP A 385 15.66 7.13 -23.37
C ASP A 385 17.18 7.18 -23.25
N PHE A 386 17.76 6.51 -22.25
CA PHE A 386 19.20 6.50 -22.03
C PHE A 386 19.92 5.28 -22.64
N ALA A 387 19.23 4.18 -22.96
CA ALA A 387 19.85 3.05 -23.67
C ALA A 387 19.78 3.16 -25.20
N HIS A 388 18.82 3.91 -25.76
CA HIS A 388 18.58 3.95 -27.21
C HIS A 388 18.89 5.31 -27.86
N ASN A 389 19.04 6.39 -27.09
CA ASN A 389 19.52 7.65 -27.65
C ASN A 389 21.04 7.70 -27.62
N ASP A 390 21.66 7.32 -28.73
CA ASP A 390 23.04 7.75 -29.07
C ASP A 390 23.12 9.27 -29.31
N PHE A 391 21.97 9.96 -29.36
CA PHE A 391 21.92 11.41 -29.46
C PHE A 391 22.35 12.04 -28.14
N PHE A 392 23.53 12.66 -28.15
CA PHE A 392 24.18 13.47 -27.09
C PHE A 392 23.35 14.63 -26.49
N GLY A 393 22.03 14.65 -26.66
CA GLY A 393 21.14 15.67 -26.12
C GLY A 393 20.52 15.27 -24.78
N PRO A 394 20.24 16.22 -23.88
CA PRO A 394 19.52 15.93 -22.65
C PRO A 394 18.10 15.44 -22.96
N SER A 395 17.65 14.37 -22.28
CA SER A 395 16.27 13.91 -22.34
C SER A 395 15.36 14.96 -21.67
N SER A 396 14.20 15.22 -22.26
CA SER A 396 13.23 16.18 -21.70
C SER A 396 12.07 15.42 -21.08
N CYS A 397 11.46 15.98 -20.03
CA CYS A 397 10.26 15.38 -19.45
C CYS A 397 9.16 15.24 -20.52
N PRO A 398 8.53 14.06 -20.70
CA PRO A 398 7.49 13.87 -21.72
C PRO A 398 6.16 14.51 -21.34
N MET A 399 6.03 15.04 -20.11
CA MET A 399 4.83 15.71 -19.64
C MET A 399 4.74 17.09 -20.30
N ARG A 400 3.66 17.37 -21.03
CA ARG A 400 3.50 18.58 -21.86
C ARG A 400 3.64 19.91 -21.11
N TYR A 401 3.49 19.89 -19.80
CA TYR A 401 3.58 21.06 -18.92
C TYR A 401 4.90 21.11 -18.13
N CYS A 402 5.80 20.15 -18.33
CA CYS A 402 7.09 20.08 -17.67
C CYS A 402 8.22 20.27 -18.68
N ASN A 403 9.08 21.27 -18.45
CA ASN A 403 10.19 21.60 -19.33
C ASN A 403 11.55 21.14 -18.78
N GLU A 404 11.54 20.32 -17.73
CA GLU A 404 12.76 19.81 -17.11
C GLU A 404 13.54 18.92 -18.08
N ARG A 405 14.87 19.00 -17.98
CA ARG A 405 15.82 18.31 -18.85
C ARG A 405 16.85 17.55 -18.03
N PHE A 406 17.24 16.38 -18.51
CA PHE A 406 18.03 15.40 -17.79
C PHE A 406 19.20 14.96 -18.65
N THR A 407 20.38 14.88 -18.04
CA THR A 407 21.63 14.56 -18.75
C THR A 407 22.17 13.18 -18.39
N GLN A 408 21.67 12.58 -17.31
CA GLN A 408 22.13 11.29 -16.81
C GLN A 408 20.94 10.37 -16.56
N SER A 409 21.16 9.07 -16.77
CA SER A 409 20.16 8.05 -16.49
C SER A 409 19.71 8.12 -15.03
N GLY A 410 18.42 7.91 -14.83
CA GLY A 410 17.76 7.97 -13.55
C GLY A 410 17.26 9.36 -13.19
N GLN A 411 17.93 10.45 -13.60
CA GLN A 411 17.50 11.81 -13.20
C GLN A 411 16.05 12.10 -13.61
N TRP A 412 15.64 11.65 -14.80
CA TRP A 412 14.25 11.77 -15.24
C TRP A 412 13.32 10.92 -14.38
N ALA A 413 13.69 9.67 -14.06
CA ALA A 413 12.87 8.80 -13.24
C ALA A 413 12.64 9.32 -11.82
N LEU A 414 13.67 9.90 -11.21
CA LEU A 414 13.55 10.58 -9.93
C LEU A 414 12.58 11.76 -10.02
N HIS A 415 12.75 12.60 -11.04
CA HIS A 415 11.84 13.71 -11.29
C HIS A 415 10.40 13.26 -11.52
N ALA A 416 10.17 12.24 -12.36
CA ALA A 416 8.85 11.70 -12.63
C ALA A 416 8.19 11.10 -11.37
N ALA A 417 8.97 10.43 -10.53
CA ALA A 417 8.55 9.91 -9.23
C ALA A 417 8.13 11.01 -8.25
N LEU A 418 8.83 12.15 -8.26
CA LEU A 418 8.57 13.32 -7.41
C LEU A 418 7.37 14.14 -7.89
N GLU A 419 7.37 14.50 -9.17
CA GLU A 419 6.50 15.55 -9.70
C GLU A 419 5.30 15.00 -10.47
N HIS A 420 5.38 13.77 -10.98
CA HIS A 420 4.43 13.25 -11.96
C HIS A 420 3.81 11.90 -11.61
N VAL A 421 4.09 11.35 -10.44
CA VAL A 421 3.66 9.99 -10.12
C VAL A 421 2.14 9.79 -10.11
N ASN A 422 1.40 10.85 -9.77
CA ASN A 422 -0.06 10.86 -9.85
C ASN A 422 -0.58 11.09 -11.28
N ASP A 423 0.24 11.68 -12.15
CA ASP A 423 -0.10 11.96 -13.55
C ASP A 423 0.20 10.78 -14.47
N LEU A 424 1.03 9.85 -14.00
CA LEU A 424 1.40 8.60 -14.68
C LEU A 424 0.31 7.53 -14.63
N ILE A 425 -0.88 7.86 -14.11
CA ILE A 425 -2.05 7.00 -14.22
C ILE A 425 -2.39 6.82 -15.71
N PRO A 426 -2.55 5.57 -16.20
CA PRO A 426 -2.75 5.28 -17.62
C PRO A 426 -3.85 6.14 -18.28
N GLY A 427 -3.46 6.95 -19.26
CA GLY A 427 -4.32 7.93 -19.96
C GLY A 427 -3.66 8.48 -21.24
N ARG A 428 -4.22 9.57 -21.80
CA ARG A 428 -3.80 10.18 -23.09
C ARG A 428 -2.39 10.83 -23.08
N GLN A 429 -1.62 10.69 -22.01
CA GLN A 429 -0.39 11.47 -21.79
C GLN A 429 0.85 10.89 -22.50
N PHE A 430 0.71 9.80 -23.26
CA PHE A 430 1.84 8.99 -23.73
C PHE A 430 1.96 8.91 -25.24
N GLU A 431 1.39 9.86 -25.99
CA GLU A 431 1.44 9.85 -27.46
C GLU A 431 2.87 9.87 -28.03
N GLY A 432 3.84 10.44 -27.32
CA GLY A 432 5.24 10.52 -27.73
C GLY A 432 6.11 9.31 -27.40
N TRP A 433 5.55 8.23 -26.85
CA TRP A 433 6.34 7.12 -26.32
C TRP A 433 6.64 6.03 -27.34
N PRO A 434 7.71 5.23 -27.11
CA PRO A 434 8.06 4.10 -27.96
C PRO A 434 6.87 3.17 -28.15
N PRO A 435 6.51 2.79 -29.39
CA PRO A 435 5.34 1.95 -29.65
C PRO A 435 5.33 0.65 -28.84
N GLU A 436 6.49 0.04 -28.64
CA GLU A 436 6.64 -1.21 -27.88
C GLU A 436 6.31 -1.05 -26.39
N LEU A 437 6.82 0.01 -25.75
CA LEU A 437 6.52 0.31 -24.35
C LEU A 437 5.04 0.67 -24.18
N ARG A 438 4.48 1.45 -25.10
CA ARG A 438 3.04 1.77 -25.12
C ARG A 438 2.20 0.51 -25.21
N GLN A 439 2.56 -0.43 -26.08
CA GLN A 439 1.85 -1.68 -26.24
C GLN A 439 1.93 -2.53 -24.96
N LYS A 440 3.13 -2.73 -24.40
CA LYS A 440 3.32 -3.48 -23.14
C LYS A 440 2.52 -2.89 -21.99
N LEU A 441 2.56 -1.57 -21.82
CA LEU A 441 1.79 -0.86 -20.80
C LEU A 441 0.29 -0.99 -21.04
N ALA A 442 -0.19 -0.77 -22.26
CA ALA A 442 -1.59 -0.87 -22.61
C ALA A 442 -2.13 -2.28 -22.35
N SER A 443 -1.41 -3.32 -22.78
CA SER A 443 -1.73 -4.72 -22.51
C SER A 443 -1.81 -5.00 -21.01
N ARG A 444 -0.81 -4.55 -20.23
CA ARG A 444 -0.80 -4.76 -18.78
C ARG A 444 -1.93 -4.02 -18.07
N ASN A 445 -2.23 -2.79 -18.48
CA ASN A 445 -3.33 -2.01 -17.92
C ASN A 445 -4.70 -2.66 -18.24
N VAL A 446 -4.88 -3.18 -19.46
CA VAL A 446 -6.08 -3.95 -19.84
C VAL A 446 -6.21 -5.20 -18.98
N GLU A 447 -5.12 -5.93 -18.74
CA GLU A 447 -5.13 -7.12 -17.87
C GLU A 447 -5.57 -6.77 -16.44
N LEU A 448 -5.00 -5.71 -15.84
CA LEU A 448 -5.39 -5.24 -14.50
C LEU A 448 -6.85 -4.76 -14.44
N LEU A 449 -7.32 -4.07 -15.47
CA LEU A 449 -8.73 -3.67 -15.58
C LEU A 449 -9.66 -4.88 -15.68
N GLN A 450 -9.31 -5.90 -16.47
CA GLN A 450 -10.08 -7.14 -16.56
C GLN A 450 -10.07 -7.92 -15.23
N MET A 451 -8.95 -7.93 -14.51
CA MET A 451 -8.89 -8.50 -13.16
C MET A 451 -9.82 -7.75 -12.20
N LYS A 452 -9.77 -6.40 -12.21
CA LYS A 452 -10.65 -5.55 -11.40
C LYS A 452 -12.12 -5.78 -11.72
N GLN A 453 -12.49 -5.82 -13.00
CA GLN A 453 -13.86 -6.07 -13.44
C GLN A 453 -14.38 -7.44 -13.00
N ARG A 454 -13.58 -8.50 -13.10
CA ARG A 454 -13.95 -9.84 -12.61
C ARG A 454 -14.15 -9.87 -11.10
N ASN A 455 -13.29 -9.17 -10.37
CA ASN A 455 -13.41 -9.05 -8.92
C ASN A 455 -14.65 -8.24 -8.51
N ASP A 456 -14.89 -7.12 -9.18
CA ASP A 456 -16.07 -6.27 -8.99
C ASP A 456 -17.36 -7.01 -9.34
N PHE A 457 -17.36 -7.84 -10.38
CA PHE A 457 -18.50 -8.70 -10.72
C PHE A 457 -18.79 -9.71 -9.61
N SER A 458 -17.75 -10.34 -9.07
CA SER A 458 -17.90 -11.27 -7.94
C SER A 458 -18.49 -10.57 -6.71
N LEU A 459 -18.01 -9.36 -6.42
CA LEU A 459 -18.53 -8.55 -5.32
C LEU A 459 -20.00 -8.12 -5.55
N LYS A 460 -20.33 -7.71 -6.77
CA LYS A 460 -21.70 -7.38 -7.17
C LYS A 460 -22.64 -8.58 -7.06
N ARG A 461 -22.17 -9.79 -7.38
CA ARG A 461 -22.98 -11.00 -7.24
C ARG A 461 -23.35 -11.26 -5.77
N ILE A 462 -22.38 -11.19 -4.86
CA ILE A 462 -22.64 -11.31 -3.41
C ILE A 462 -23.65 -10.24 -2.96
N GLN A 463 -23.54 -9.02 -3.50
CA GLN A 463 -24.48 -7.95 -3.22
C GLN A 463 -25.89 -8.24 -3.75
N GLN A 464 -26.01 -8.68 -5.00
CA GLN A 464 -27.30 -9.01 -5.61
C GLN A 464 -27.99 -10.14 -4.86
N GLU A 465 -27.26 -11.20 -4.51
CA GLU A 465 -27.76 -12.28 -3.66
C GLU A 465 -28.33 -11.77 -2.33
N TRP A 466 -27.71 -10.75 -1.72
CA TRP A 466 -28.22 -10.12 -0.50
C TRP A 466 -29.42 -9.19 -0.73
N ASP A 467 -29.34 -8.34 -1.75
CA ASP A 467 -30.35 -7.32 -2.06
C ASP A 467 -31.67 -7.97 -2.52
N GLU A 468 -31.60 -9.03 -3.33
CA GLU A 468 -32.75 -9.76 -3.89
C GLU A 468 -33.29 -10.83 -2.94
N ALA A 469 -32.51 -11.24 -1.93
CA ALA A 469 -32.95 -12.21 -0.94
C ALA A 469 -34.16 -11.71 -0.14
N THR A 470 -35.14 -12.59 0.00
CA THR A 470 -36.22 -12.50 0.98
C THR A 470 -35.68 -12.43 2.41
N GLU A 471 -36.51 -12.05 3.37
CA GLU A 471 -36.10 -12.02 4.78
C GLU A 471 -35.59 -13.38 5.26
N ASP A 472 -36.28 -14.47 4.89
CA ASP A 472 -35.87 -15.84 5.21
C ASP A 472 -34.52 -16.22 4.56
N GLU A 473 -34.27 -15.81 3.32
CA GLU A 473 -32.99 -16.05 2.64
C GLU A 473 -31.85 -15.24 3.26
N ARG A 474 -32.07 -13.98 3.63
CA ARG A 474 -31.08 -13.18 4.37
C ARG A 474 -30.78 -13.80 5.72
N MET A 475 -31.79 -14.35 6.40
CA MET A 475 -31.60 -15.09 7.64
C MET A 475 -30.81 -16.39 7.43
N LYS A 476 -30.99 -17.09 6.30
CA LYS A 476 -30.14 -18.24 5.92
C LYS A 476 -28.70 -17.83 5.65
N ILE A 477 -28.46 -16.74 4.91
CA ILE A 477 -27.11 -16.21 4.66
C ILE A 477 -26.44 -15.86 5.99
N LYS A 478 -27.15 -15.12 6.85
CA LYS A 478 -26.67 -14.77 8.20
C LYS A 478 -26.35 -16.01 9.01
N LYS A 479 -27.24 -17.01 9.04
CA LYS A 479 -27.01 -18.28 9.76
C LYS A 479 -25.76 -18.99 9.26
N ALA A 480 -25.56 -19.08 7.94
CA ALA A 480 -24.37 -19.71 7.36
C ALA A 480 -23.08 -18.96 7.71
N TRP A 481 -23.11 -17.62 7.72
CA TRP A 481 -22.00 -16.80 8.21
C TRP A 481 -21.70 -17.06 9.69
N MET A 482 -22.72 -17.07 10.54
CA MET A 482 -22.57 -17.29 11.98
C MET A 482 -22.03 -18.69 12.28
N GLU A 483 -22.54 -19.70 11.58
CA GLU A 483 -22.09 -21.07 11.69
C GLU A 483 -20.60 -21.18 11.30
N GLN A 484 -20.20 -20.61 10.17
CA GLN A 484 -18.79 -20.63 9.76
C GLN A 484 -17.90 -19.87 10.76
N LEU A 485 -18.28 -18.65 11.17
CA LEU A 485 -17.50 -17.85 12.13
C LEU A 485 -17.40 -18.52 13.51
N GLY A 486 -18.39 -19.33 13.88
CA GLY A 486 -18.42 -20.06 15.15
C GLY A 486 -17.68 -21.40 15.13
N THR A 487 -17.39 -21.96 13.95
CA THR A 487 -16.86 -23.33 13.82
C THR A 487 -15.51 -23.42 13.10
N ASP A 488 -15.20 -22.51 12.18
CA ASP A 488 -13.97 -22.55 11.39
C ASP A 488 -12.84 -21.76 12.07
N PRO A 489 -11.78 -22.44 12.57
CA PRO A 489 -10.69 -21.79 13.28
C PRO A 489 -9.88 -20.81 12.41
N ASN A 490 -9.97 -20.90 11.08
CA ASN A 490 -9.31 -19.94 10.20
C ASN A 490 -9.98 -18.57 10.19
N TRP A 491 -11.22 -18.49 10.70
CA TRP A 491 -12.02 -17.27 10.79
C TRP A 491 -12.27 -16.84 12.23
N ASP A 492 -11.59 -17.46 13.20
CA ASP A 492 -11.69 -17.07 14.60
C ASP A 492 -11.28 -15.61 14.78
N THR A 493 -12.16 -14.83 15.41
CA THR A 493 -11.96 -13.41 15.71
C THR A 493 -11.77 -13.17 17.21
N GLY A 494 -11.73 -14.22 18.03
CA GLY A 494 -11.63 -14.15 19.48
C GLY A 494 -12.90 -13.65 20.17
N VAL A 495 -14.00 -13.45 19.42
CA VAL A 495 -15.30 -12.99 19.92
C VAL A 495 -16.41 -13.88 19.36
N PRO A 496 -17.60 -13.92 20.00
CA PRO A 496 -18.74 -14.65 19.45
C PRO A 496 -19.07 -14.22 18.02
N ALA A 497 -19.52 -15.17 17.19
CA ALA A 497 -19.79 -14.93 15.77
C ALA A 497 -20.68 -13.70 15.50
N ALA A 498 -21.69 -13.46 16.35
CA ALA A 498 -22.61 -12.32 16.26
C ALA A 498 -21.93 -10.96 16.46
N GLU A 499 -20.83 -10.92 17.22
CA GLU A 499 -20.04 -9.71 17.51
C GLU A 499 -18.85 -9.56 16.56
N SER A 500 -18.64 -10.56 15.69
CA SER A 500 -17.48 -10.64 14.81
C SER A 500 -17.35 -9.37 13.96
N PRO A 501 -16.16 -8.75 13.95
CA PRO A 501 -15.89 -7.59 13.10
C PRO A 501 -15.99 -7.92 11.60
N LEU A 502 -15.79 -9.19 11.21
CA LEU A 502 -16.01 -9.63 9.83
C LEU A 502 -17.48 -9.53 9.43
N TRP A 503 -18.38 -10.01 10.29
CA TRP A 503 -19.82 -9.87 10.08
C TRP A 503 -20.26 -8.41 10.04
N ARG A 504 -19.79 -7.59 10.99
CA ARG A 504 -20.11 -6.15 11.01
C ARG A 504 -19.63 -5.43 9.75
N ARG A 505 -18.44 -5.77 9.25
CA ARG A 505 -17.90 -5.24 8.00
C ARG A 505 -18.76 -5.64 6.81
N PHE A 506 -19.18 -6.91 6.73
CA PHE A 506 -20.09 -7.40 5.70
C PHE A 506 -21.42 -6.64 5.73
N GLU A 507 -22.08 -6.54 6.89
CA GLU A 507 -23.34 -5.81 7.03
C GLU A 507 -23.20 -4.31 6.72
N SER A 508 -22.11 -3.66 7.16
CA SER A 508 -21.85 -2.24 6.83
C SER A 508 -21.75 -2.06 5.33
N TRP A 509 -20.98 -2.93 4.68
CA TRP A 509 -20.78 -2.88 3.24
C TRP A 509 -22.09 -3.06 2.46
N MET A 510 -22.94 -4.01 2.87
CA MET A 510 -24.27 -4.20 2.29
C MET A 510 -25.16 -2.96 2.48
N ARG A 511 -25.18 -2.39 3.69
CA ARG A 511 -25.99 -1.18 4.00
C ARG A 511 -25.54 0.06 3.24
N GLU A 512 -24.24 0.30 3.16
CA GLU A 512 -23.68 1.44 2.41
C GLU A 512 -24.07 1.39 0.94
N ARG A 513 -24.07 0.19 0.35
CA ARG A 513 -24.42 -0.02 -1.05
C ARG A 513 -25.92 0.10 -1.32
N MET A 514 -26.77 -0.43 -0.43
CA MET A 514 -28.22 -0.20 -0.51
C MET A 514 -28.55 1.30 -0.47
N ARG A 515 -27.95 2.04 0.47
CA ARG A 515 -28.12 3.50 0.55
C ARG A 515 -27.65 4.21 -0.71
N ALA A 516 -26.52 3.80 -1.28
CA ALA A 516 -26.01 4.38 -2.53
C ALA A 516 -26.95 4.11 -3.72
N ARG A 517 -27.58 2.93 -3.78
CA ARG A 517 -28.57 2.58 -4.80
C ARG A 517 -29.86 3.39 -4.64
N GLU A 518 -30.40 3.47 -3.42
CA GLU A 518 -31.57 4.30 -3.11
C GLU A 518 -31.31 5.77 -3.48
N ALA A 519 -30.15 6.31 -3.11
CA ALA A 519 -29.76 7.67 -3.49
C ALA A 519 -29.67 7.84 -5.01
N SER A 520 -29.14 6.84 -5.73
CA SER A 520 -29.09 6.85 -7.20
C SER A 520 -30.48 6.77 -7.83
N GLU A 521 -31.42 6.02 -7.25
CA GLU A 521 -32.79 5.89 -7.75
C GLU A 521 -33.61 7.15 -7.46
N VAL A 522 -33.44 7.77 -6.30
CA VAL A 522 -34.01 9.09 -5.97
C VAL A 522 -33.50 10.14 -6.95
N LEU A 523 -32.20 10.18 -7.21
CA LEU A 523 -31.63 11.07 -8.24
C LEU A 523 -32.24 10.79 -9.61
N ARG A 524 -32.49 9.53 -9.98
CA ARG A 524 -33.12 9.18 -11.26
C ARG A 524 -34.56 9.67 -11.35
N ARG A 525 -35.36 9.49 -10.30
CA ARG A 525 -36.76 9.95 -10.21
C ARG A 525 -36.84 11.48 -10.24
N ASP A 526 -36.02 12.15 -9.43
CA ASP A 526 -35.98 13.61 -9.34
C ASP A 526 -35.53 14.28 -10.64
N THR A 527 -34.67 13.62 -11.43
CA THR A 527 -34.23 14.16 -12.72
C THR A 527 -35.29 14.07 -13.83
N GLY A 528 -36.43 13.41 -13.59
CA GLY A 528 -37.50 13.22 -14.55
C GLY A 528 -37.05 12.50 -15.83
N GLU A 529 -37.97 12.24 -16.75
CA GLU A 529 -37.73 11.66 -18.08
C GLU A 529 -36.97 12.60 -19.04
N CYS A 530 -36.12 13.49 -18.53
CA CYS A 530 -35.22 14.26 -19.37
C CYS A 530 -34.16 13.34 -19.96
N ALA A 531 -34.15 13.25 -21.29
CA ALA A 531 -33.19 12.45 -22.06
C ALA A 531 -31.75 12.63 -21.53
N PRO A 532 -30.89 11.60 -21.56
CA PRO A 532 -29.50 11.64 -21.06
C PRO A 532 -28.65 12.81 -21.59
N THR A 533 -29.10 13.43 -22.67
CA THR A 533 -28.48 14.55 -23.37
C THR A 533 -28.90 15.93 -22.84
N CYS A 534 -29.86 16.08 -21.91
CA CYS A 534 -30.25 17.41 -21.43
C CYS A 534 -29.09 18.09 -20.65
N PRO A 535 -28.59 19.26 -21.09
CA PRO A 535 -27.55 20.01 -20.36
C PRO A 535 -27.97 20.38 -18.93
N CYS A 536 -29.28 20.61 -18.73
CA CYS A 536 -29.91 20.85 -17.44
C CYS A 536 -29.65 19.76 -16.39
N ARG A 537 -29.45 18.51 -16.86
CA ARG A 537 -29.28 17.30 -16.04
C ARG A 537 -27.87 17.18 -15.48
N ARG A 538 -26.84 17.55 -16.25
CA ARG A 538 -25.44 17.44 -15.81
C ARG A 538 -25.13 18.38 -14.65
N GLU A 539 -25.60 19.61 -14.71
CA GLU A 539 -25.25 20.61 -13.70
C GLU A 539 -25.95 20.36 -12.35
N THR A 540 -27.23 19.98 -12.40
CA THR A 540 -28.03 19.73 -11.18
C THR A 540 -27.62 18.43 -10.48
N ALA A 541 -27.41 17.35 -11.26
CA ALA A 541 -26.93 16.08 -10.70
C ALA A 541 -25.51 16.22 -10.11
N TRP A 542 -24.64 16.99 -10.75
CA TRP A 542 -23.28 17.25 -10.26
C TRP A 542 -23.26 18.06 -8.97
N LYS A 543 -24.09 19.12 -8.86
CA LYS A 543 -24.19 19.92 -7.62
C LYS A 543 -24.71 19.08 -6.44
N ARG A 544 -25.71 18.23 -6.67
CA ARG A 544 -26.26 17.33 -5.63
C ARG A 544 -25.28 16.22 -5.24
N PHE A 545 -24.62 15.61 -6.22
CA PHE A 545 -23.57 14.61 -5.97
C PHE A 545 -22.40 15.19 -5.17
N LYS A 546 -21.95 16.41 -5.50
CA LYS A 546 -20.95 17.15 -4.71
C LYS A 546 -21.41 17.37 -3.28
N GLY A 547 -22.63 17.86 -3.07
CA GLY A 547 -23.18 18.07 -1.72
C GLY A 547 -23.26 16.78 -0.90
N TRP A 548 -23.66 15.67 -1.53
CA TRP A 548 -23.71 14.35 -0.89
C TRP A 548 -22.31 13.84 -0.54
N MET A 549 -21.35 13.90 -1.47
CA MET A 549 -19.95 13.53 -1.23
C MET A 549 -19.35 14.36 -0.09
N GLN A 550 -19.59 15.68 -0.04
CA GLN A 550 -19.09 16.55 1.03
C GLN A 550 -19.69 16.22 2.40
N SER A 551 -20.99 15.92 2.46
CA SER A 551 -21.66 15.46 3.67
C SER A 551 -21.16 14.09 4.13
N TRP A 552 -20.83 13.21 3.18
CA TRP A 552 -20.27 11.89 3.48
C TRP A 552 -18.84 11.99 4.03
N TRP A 553 -18.00 12.83 3.42
CA TRP A 553 -16.61 13.09 3.83
C TRP A 553 -16.48 13.86 5.15
N THR A 554 -17.54 14.52 5.62
CA THR A 554 -17.55 15.22 6.91
C THR A 554 -18.06 14.34 8.06
N ARG A 555 -18.69 13.20 7.75
CA ARG A 555 -19.28 12.28 8.74
C ARG A 555 -18.43 11.03 8.99
N ASN A 556 -17.53 10.70 8.08
CA ASN A 556 -16.54 9.62 8.19
C ASN A 556 -15.16 10.25 8.06
#